data_AF-A0A3P3ZHM1-F1
#
_entry.id   AF-A0A3P3ZHM1-F1
#
_cell.length_a   1.000
_cell.length_b   1.000
_cell.length_c   1.000
_cell.angle_alpha   90.00
_cell.angle_beta   90.00
_cell.angle_gamma   90.00
#
_symmetry.space_group_name_H-M   'P 1'
#
loop_
_entity.id
_entity.type
_entity.pdbx_description
1 polymer ?
#
loop_
_entity_poly.entity_id
_entity_poly.type
_entity_poly.pdbx_seq_one_letter_code
_entity_poly.pdbx_strand_id
1 'polypeptide(L)'
;MSVYARVFFKNVGLPVVGFGIGWAGFTVVEQSGLLTEPMQRWLNVHNLKLQLYTQRLLPTSVVEKYGCPADTLRSTIELLEKGYNENEISDRMSFDEVLRECAVPEQVAYLEEHASEEIPYFYIADIFHSWANLNVRSFVRQQQSLMDTAANTTTPTSPVEGAAASFALVLRNDEAFDSDVLCSALWEKMIHSVIPFDVSIRALCVLAVNNRANARRLARLSSPERVVELYNEYTDKIQANQQQSSGPDVVPPEEVAAATLFFLRAVNDASIQKRWIPLPGALSTDLYPLAWKVQREPWCRAFGNLTPTVTHATSEMAVMLVDVMNERLRCVELRKAETVPSQSLIS
;
A
#
# COMPACT_ATOMS: atom_id res chain seq x y z
N MET A 1 38.33 1.55 44.73
CA MET A 1 36.96 1.00 44.61
C MET A 1 36.60 0.28 45.89
N SER A 2 35.51 0.67 46.56
CA SER A 2 35.05 -0.02 47.77
C SER A 2 34.59 -1.45 47.46
N VAL A 3 34.63 -2.34 48.45
CA VAL A 3 34.18 -3.74 48.33
C VAL A 3 32.74 -3.81 47.80
N TYR A 4 31.88 -2.88 48.23
CA TYR A 4 30.50 -2.74 47.74
C TYR A 4 30.42 -2.35 46.26
N ALA A 5 31.29 -1.46 45.77
CA ALA A 5 31.33 -1.09 44.35
C ALA A 5 31.76 -2.27 43.47
N ARG A 6 32.69 -3.12 43.94
CA ARG A 6 33.07 -4.35 43.22
C ARG A 6 31.95 -5.38 43.19
N VAL A 7 31.25 -5.59 44.31
CA VAL A 7 30.13 -6.54 44.39
C VAL A 7 28.97 -6.06 43.52
N PHE A 8 28.64 -4.77 43.54
CA PHE A 8 27.60 -4.19 42.69
C PHE A 8 27.97 -4.26 41.21
N PHE A 9 29.20 -3.90 40.84
CA PHE A 9 29.64 -3.99 39.44
C PHE A 9 29.67 -5.44 38.95
N LYS A 10 30.05 -6.40 39.80
CA LYS A 10 30.09 -7.82 39.43
C LYS A 10 28.69 -8.44 39.31
N ASN A 11 27.74 -8.02 40.15
CA ASN A 11 26.40 -8.60 40.20
C ASN A 11 25.37 -7.87 39.33
N VAL A 12 25.58 -6.59 39.03
CA VAL A 12 24.62 -5.74 38.29
C VAL A 12 25.28 -5.12 37.04
N GLY A 13 26.48 -4.57 37.17
CA GLY A 13 27.18 -3.93 36.04
C GLY A 13 27.57 -4.90 34.93
N LEU A 14 28.19 -6.03 35.29
CA LEU A 14 28.66 -7.04 34.33
C LEU A 14 27.50 -7.67 33.53
N PRO A 15 26.37 -8.06 34.15
CA PRO A 15 25.21 -8.55 33.41
C PRO A 15 24.58 -7.50 32.49
N VAL A 16 24.51 -6.23 32.91
CA VAL A 16 23.96 -5.14 32.08
C VAL A 16 24.83 -4.86 30.85
N VAL A 17 26.14 -4.84 31.01
CA VAL A 17 27.08 -4.69 29.88
C VAL A 17 27.03 -5.91 28.96
N GLY A 18 26.95 -7.13 29.52
CA GLY A 18 26.78 -8.36 28.75
C GLY A 18 25.46 -8.39 27.96
N PHE A 19 24.38 -7.92 28.57
CA PHE A 19 23.09 -7.76 27.92
C PHE A 19 23.15 -6.75 26.78
N GLY A 20 23.78 -5.58 27.01
CA GLY A 20 23.93 -4.55 25.97
C GLY A 20 24.74 -5.01 24.77
N ILE A 21 25.84 -5.74 24.98
CA ILE A 21 26.66 -6.31 23.91
C ILE A 21 25.90 -7.42 23.17
N GLY A 22 25.19 -8.28 23.90
CA GLY A 22 24.34 -9.32 23.30
C GLY A 22 23.19 -8.75 22.46
N TRP A 23 22.55 -7.68 22.95
CA TRP A 23 21.50 -6.98 22.23
C TRP A 23 22.01 -6.35 20.94
N ALA A 24 23.13 -5.62 21.00
CA ALA A 24 23.74 -5.03 19.81
C ALA A 24 24.15 -6.09 18.77
N GLY A 25 24.73 -7.21 19.23
CA GLY A 25 25.08 -8.34 18.37
C GLY A 25 23.84 -8.96 17.70
N PHE A 26 22.76 -9.15 18.45
CA PHE A 26 21.49 -9.64 17.91
C PHE A 26 20.90 -8.69 16.86
N THR A 27 20.87 -7.38 17.12
CA THR A 27 20.34 -6.40 16.16
C THR A 27 21.14 -6.35 14.85
N VAL A 28 22.47 -6.50 14.91
CA VAL A 28 23.31 -6.53 13.70
C VAL A 28 23.07 -7.80 12.88
N VAL A 29 22.90 -8.93 13.54
CA VAL A 29 22.60 -10.22 12.90
C VAL A 29 21.20 -10.24 12.28
N GLU A 30 20.22 -9.62 12.94
CA GLU A 30 18.86 -9.46 12.42
C GLU A 30 18.82 -8.52 11.21
N GLN A 31 19.52 -7.37 11.25
CA GLN A 31 19.59 -6.41 10.14
C GLN A 31 20.34 -6.92 8.92
N SER A 32 21.25 -7.89 9.09
CA SER A 32 22.04 -8.46 7.99
C SER A 32 21.40 -9.70 7.35
N GLY A 33 20.21 -10.13 7.81
CA GLY A 33 19.49 -11.27 7.26
C GLY A 33 20.25 -12.61 7.36
N LEU A 34 21.22 -12.71 8.29
CA LEU A 34 22.09 -13.89 8.45
C LEU A 34 21.41 -15.06 9.17
N LEU A 35 20.22 -14.86 9.72
CA LEU A 35 19.44 -15.90 10.39
C LEU A 35 18.49 -16.55 9.40
N THR A 36 18.63 -17.86 9.23
CA THR A 36 17.60 -18.65 8.54
C THR A 36 16.31 -18.63 9.37
N GLU A 37 15.17 -18.65 8.69
CA GLU A 37 13.82 -18.68 9.29
C GLU A 37 13.65 -19.68 10.47
N PRO A 38 14.15 -20.93 10.40
CA PRO A 38 14.10 -21.86 11.55
C PRO A 38 14.93 -21.39 12.76
N MET A 39 16.06 -20.72 12.52
CA MET A 39 16.93 -20.19 13.57
C MET A 39 16.29 -18.99 14.28
N GLN A 40 15.65 -18.11 13.50
CA GLN A 40 14.92 -16.95 14.04
C GLN A 40 13.70 -17.39 14.84
N ARG A 41 12.96 -18.38 14.34
CA ARG A 41 11.85 -19.01 15.06
C ARG A 41 12.30 -19.62 16.38
N TRP A 42 13.40 -20.36 16.37
CA TRP A 42 13.97 -20.96 17.58
C TRP A 42 14.36 -19.90 18.63
N LEU A 43 14.98 -18.80 18.19
CA LEU A 43 15.33 -17.66 19.05
C LEU A 43 14.09 -16.99 19.66
N ASN A 44 13.05 -16.75 18.86
CA ASN A 44 11.81 -16.13 19.32
C ASN A 44 11.07 -16.98 20.35
N VAL A 45 10.99 -18.30 20.14
CA VAL A 45 10.43 -19.24 21.12
C VAL A 45 11.20 -19.17 22.43
N HIS A 46 12.53 -19.21 22.37
CA HIS A 46 13.37 -19.21 23.57
C HIS A 46 13.30 -17.86 24.30
N ASN A 47 13.18 -16.75 23.58
CA ASN A 47 13.00 -15.43 24.18
C ASN A 47 11.65 -15.32 24.91
N LEU A 48 10.55 -15.79 24.30
CA LEU A 48 9.23 -15.81 24.92
C LEU A 48 9.18 -16.73 26.14
N LYS A 49 9.83 -17.90 26.07
CA LYS A 49 10.00 -18.78 27.23
C LYS A 49 10.79 -18.09 28.34
N LEU A 50 11.90 -17.43 27.99
CA LEU A 50 12.70 -16.68 28.95
C LEU A 50 11.82 -15.63 29.63
N GLN A 51 11.09 -14.81 28.86
CA GLN A 51 10.16 -13.80 29.36
C GLN A 51 9.09 -14.40 30.30
N LEU A 52 8.51 -15.54 29.96
CA LEU A 52 7.56 -16.26 30.82
C LEU A 52 8.22 -16.71 32.15
N TYR A 53 9.47 -17.18 32.10
CA TYR A 53 10.23 -17.55 33.29
C TYR A 53 10.61 -16.32 34.14
N THR A 54 11.08 -15.23 33.53
CA THR A 54 11.45 -14.02 34.26
C THR A 54 10.24 -13.38 34.93
N GLN A 55 9.07 -13.38 34.27
CA GLN A 55 7.83 -12.87 34.86
C GLN A 55 7.41 -13.66 36.10
N ARG A 56 7.63 -14.98 36.15
CA ARG A 56 7.36 -15.78 37.37
C ARG A 56 8.26 -15.42 38.55
N LEU A 57 9.41 -14.80 38.30
CA LEU A 57 10.35 -14.36 39.33
C LEU A 57 10.08 -12.92 39.81
N LEU A 58 9.25 -12.17 39.07
CA LEU A 58 8.89 -10.80 39.40
C LEU A 58 7.65 -10.76 40.32
N PRO A 59 7.49 -9.72 41.16
CA PRO A 59 6.28 -9.53 41.96
C PRO A 59 5.03 -9.45 41.07
N THR A 60 3.92 -10.06 41.50
CA THR A 60 2.66 -10.11 40.75
C THR A 60 2.15 -8.72 40.35
N SER A 61 2.31 -7.72 41.22
CA SER A 61 1.95 -6.32 40.94
C SER A 61 2.74 -5.67 39.80
N VAL A 62 3.97 -6.13 39.53
CA VAL A 62 4.80 -5.64 38.42
C VAL A 62 4.43 -6.37 37.14
N VAL A 63 4.15 -7.67 37.23
CA VAL A 63 3.76 -8.51 36.08
C VAL A 63 2.37 -8.12 35.57
N GLU A 64 1.42 -7.83 36.43
CA GLU A 64 0.07 -7.39 36.02
C GLU A 64 0.07 -6.01 35.35
N LYS A 65 1.03 -5.14 35.71
CA LYS A 65 1.10 -3.77 35.21
C LYS A 65 1.99 -3.58 33.97
N TYR A 66 3.03 -4.39 33.83
CA TYR A 66 4.06 -4.25 32.79
C TYR A 66 4.39 -5.56 32.06
N GLY A 67 3.83 -6.69 32.51
CA GLY A 67 4.03 -7.99 31.90
C GLY A 67 2.99 -8.29 30.83
N CYS A 68 3.23 -9.36 30.08
CA CYS A 68 2.22 -9.97 29.20
C CYS A 68 1.44 -11.02 30.01
N PRO A 69 0.14 -11.22 29.72
CA PRO A 69 -0.63 -12.29 30.34
C PRO A 69 0.03 -13.65 30.10
N ALA A 70 0.15 -14.45 31.15
CA ALA A 70 0.86 -15.73 31.08
C ALA A 70 0.20 -16.72 30.10
N ASP A 71 -1.12 -16.64 29.94
CA ASP A 71 -1.88 -17.48 29.01
C ASP A 71 -1.60 -17.10 27.55
N THR A 72 -1.48 -15.81 27.25
CA THR A 72 -1.08 -15.30 25.93
C THR A 72 0.35 -15.69 25.59
N LEU A 73 1.27 -15.61 26.55
CA LEU A 73 2.66 -16.05 26.35
C LEU A 73 2.74 -17.56 26.09
N ARG A 74 1.99 -18.38 26.85
CA ARG A 74 1.95 -19.83 26.65
C ARG A 74 1.36 -20.21 25.29
N SER A 75 0.26 -19.58 24.89
CA SER A 75 -0.34 -19.86 23.58
C SER A 75 0.58 -19.46 22.43
N THR A 76 1.25 -18.32 22.54
CA THR A 76 2.22 -17.85 21.54
C THR A 76 3.45 -18.75 21.46
N ILE A 77 3.96 -19.23 22.60
CA ILE A 77 5.07 -20.20 22.66
C ILE A 77 4.65 -21.51 22.00
N GLU A 78 3.48 -22.06 22.36
CA GLU A 78 2.98 -23.32 21.82
C GLU A 78 2.77 -23.22 20.31
N LEU A 79 2.26 -22.09 19.82
CA LEU A 79 2.06 -21.81 18.41
C LEU A 79 3.38 -21.70 17.64
N LEU A 80 4.38 -21.03 18.22
CA LEU A 80 5.70 -20.93 17.62
C LEU A 80 6.49 -22.25 17.72
N GLU A 81 6.22 -23.12 18.69
CA GLU A 81 6.84 -24.45 18.80
C GLU A 81 6.28 -25.48 17.82
N LYS A 82 4.97 -25.44 17.54
CA LYS A 82 4.29 -26.43 16.69
C LYS A 82 4.72 -26.42 15.22
N GLY A 83 5.43 -25.39 14.77
CA GLY A 83 5.58 -25.16 13.34
C GLY A 83 4.39 -24.34 12.81
N TYR A 84 4.59 -23.58 11.74
CA TYR A 84 3.49 -23.09 10.94
C TYR A 84 3.21 -24.25 10.01
N ASN A 85 2.17 -25.03 10.28
CA ASN A 85 1.66 -25.91 9.25
C ASN A 85 0.90 -25.00 8.28
N GLU A 86 1.25 -25.00 7.00
CA GLU A 86 0.51 -24.23 5.97
C GLU A 86 -1.01 -24.55 6.04
N ASN A 87 -1.35 -25.77 6.44
CA ASN A 87 -2.73 -26.22 6.65
C ASN A 87 -3.43 -25.59 7.88
N GLU A 88 -2.70 -25.15 8.91
CA GLU A 88 -3.29 -24.43 10.06
C GLU A 88 -3.36 -22.91 9.84
N ILE A 89 -2.52 -22.36 8.95
CA ILE A 89 -2.66 -20.99 8.44
C ILE A 89 -3.86 -20.90 7.49
N SER A 90 -4.13 -21.96 6.72
CA SER A 90 -5.34 -22.10 5.89
C SER A 90 -6.65 -22.06 6.69
N ASP A 91 -6.64 -22.37 7.99
CA ASP A 91 -7.83 -22.30 8.84
C ASP A 91 -8.06 -20.90 9.45
N ARG A 92 -7.12 -19.96 9.25
CA ARG A 92 -7.33 -18.55 9.61
C ARG A 92 -8.00 -17.86 8.43
N MET A 93 -9.18 -17.29 8.65
CA MET A 93 -9.80 -16.43 7.66
C MET A 93 -8.85 -15.30 7.28
N SER A 94 -8.52 -15.21 6.00
CA SER A 94 -7.78 -14.08 5.43
C SER A 94 -8.60 -12.80 5.58
N PHE A 95 -7.95 -11.64 5.60
CA PHE A 95 -8.68 -10.36 5.58
C PHE A 95 -9.58 -10.24 4.35
N ASP A 96 -9.15 -10.84 3.23
CA ASP A 96 -9.95 -11.00 2.03
C ASP A 96 -11.29 -11.71 2.29
N GLU A 97 -11.27 -12.81 3.04
CA GLU A 97 -12.48 -13.57 3.41
C GLU A 97 -13.34 -12.78 4.39
N VAL A 98 -12.73 -12.19 5.43
CA VAL A 98 -13.45 -11.37 6.40
C VAL A 98 -14.15 -10.18 5.72
N LEU A 99 -13.44 -9.44 4.87
CA LEU A 99 -13.99 -8.27 4.19
C LEU A 99 -15.05 -8.64 3.16
N ARG A 100 -14.97 -9.82 2.52
CA ARG A 100 -16.00 -10.31 1.58
C ARG A 100 -17.34 -10.59 2.25
N GLU A 101 -17.34 -10.97 3.52
CA GLU A 101 -18.56 -11.21 4.30
C GLU A 101 -19.21 -9.92 4.80
N CYS A 102 -18.44 -8.83 4.89
CA CYS A 102 -18.92 -7.53 5.34
C CYS A 102 -19.56 -6.70 4.22
N ALA A 103 -20.59 -5.94 4.56
CA ALA A 103 -21.12 -4.91 3.66
C ALA A 103 -20.11 -3.74 3.53
N VAL A 104 -20.14 -3.00 2.40
CA VAL A 104 -19.21 -1.87 2.17
C VAL A 104 -19.14 -0.86 3.34
N PRO A 105 -20.26 -0.43 3.96
CA PRO A 105 -20.18 0.46 5.12
C PRO A 105 -19.47 -0.15 6.33
N GLU A 106 -19.62 -1.47 6.54
CA GLU A 106 -18.94 -2.21 7.62
C GLU A 106 -17.45 -2.35 7.33
N GLN A 107 -17.09 -2.60 6.06
CA GLN A 107 -15.69 -2.60 5.62
C GLN A 107 -15.05 -1.22 5.88
N VAL A 108 -15.74 -0.13 5.50
CA VAL A 108 -15.24 1.23 5.73
C VAL A 108 -15.06 1.51 7.23
N ALA A 109 -16.05 1.19 8.07
CA ALA A 109 -15.93 1.37 9.51
C ALA A 109 -14.77 0.57 10.13
N TYR A 110 -14.60 -0.70 9.69
CA TYR A 110 -13.49 -1.55 10.12
C TYR A 110 -12.14 -0.93 9.74
N LEU A 111 -12.01 -0.41 8.51
CA LEU A 111 -10.79 0.25 8.06
C LEU A 111 -10.52 1.55 8.83
N GLU A 112 -11.56 2.32 9.18
CA GLU A 112 -11.42 3.57 9.95
C GLU A 112 -10.83 3.35 11.33
N GLU A 113 -11.28 2.30 12.02
CA GLU A 113 -10.74 1.86 13.31
C GLU A 113 -9.24 1.56 13.18
N HIS A 114 -8.88 0.71 12.22
CA HIS A 114 -7.49 0.28 12.01
C HIS A 114 -6.59 1.39 11.43
N ALA A 115 -7.14 2.34 10.69
CA ALA A 115 -6.41 3.50 10.21
C ALA A 115 -6.07 4.47 11.34
N SER A 116 -6.95 4.59 12.33
CA SER A 116 -6.82 5.57 13.42
C SER A 116 -5.93 5.08 14.55
N GLU A 117 -5.75 3.77 14.68
CA GLU A 117 -4.92 3.16 15.72
C GLU A 117 -3.43 3.06 15.33
N GLU A 118 -2.56 3.07 16.35
CA GLU A 118 -1.13 2.79 16.22
C GLU A 118 -0.88 1.27 16.21
N ILE A 119 -1.30 0.62 15.13
CA ILE A 119 -1.16 -0.83 14.92
C ILE A 119 0.14 -1.11 14.13
N PRO A 120 0.80 -2.29 14.31
CA PRO A 120 1.98 -2.65 13.53
C PRO A 120 1.78 -2.52 12.01
N TYR A 121 2.78 -1.93 11.35
CA TYR A 121 2.81 -1.63 9.91
C TYR A 121 2.35 -2.78 9.00
N PHE A 122 2.87 -4.00 9.22
CA PHE A 122 2.60 -5.13 8.33
C PHE A 122 1.11 -5.49 8.34
N TYR A 123 0.50 -5.48 9.52
CA TYR A 123 -0.90 -5.81 9.71
C TYR A 123 -1.84 -4.79 9.05
N ILE A 124 -1.55 -3.50 9.22
CA ILE A 124 -2.36 -2.44 8.60
C ILE A 124 -2.22 -2.44 7.07
N ALA A 125 -1.01 -2.69 6.53
CA ALA A 125 -0.79 -2.80 5.10
C ALA A 125 -1.56 -3.99 4.48
N ASP A 126 -1.58 -5.14 5.14
CA ASP A 126 -2.28 -6.34 4.64
C ASP A 126 -3.80 -6.15 4.57
N ILE A 127 -4.39 -5.45 5.56
CA ILE A 127 -5.82 -5.12 5.54
C ILE A 127 -6.16 -4.22 4.34
N PHE A 128 -5.39 -3.14 4.14
CA PHE A 128 -5.62 -2.22 3.02
C PHE A 128 -5.30 -2.86 1.67
N HIS A 129 -4.33 -3.76 1.62
CA HIS A 129 -4.04 -4.55 0.43
C HIS A 129 -5.23 -5.43 0.06
N SER A 130 -5.77 -6.16 1.03
CA SER A 130 -6.94 -7.04 0.87
C SER A 130 -8.17 -6.25 0.41
N TRP A 131 -8.44 -5.10 1.05
CA TRP A 131 -9.54 -4.23 0.65
C TRP A 131 -9.37 -3.64 -0.77
N ALA A 132 -8.17 -3.24 -1.14
CA ALA A 132 -7.86 -2.78 -2.48
C ALA A 132 -8.04 -3.91 -3.53
N ASN A 133 -7.63 -5.14 -3.20
CA ASN A 133 -7.81 -6.31 -4.06
C ASN A 133 -9.30 -6.65 -4.24
N LEU A 134 -10.09 -6.61 -3.17
CA LEU A 134 -11.54 -6.79 -3.22
C LEU A 134 -12.21 -5.78 -4.16
N ASN A 135 -11.67 -4.56 -4.22
CA ASN A 135 -12.17 -3.45 -5.02
C ASN A 135 -11.36 -3.20 -6.31
N VAL A 136 -10.54 -4.16 -6.77
CA VAL A 136 -9.62 -3.98 -7.91
C VAL A 136 -10.35 -3.53 -9.20
N ARG A 137 -11.59 -4.01 -9.40
CA ARG A 137 -12.46 -3.62 -10.52
C ARG A 137 -12.89 -2.15 -10.50
N SER A 138 -12.59 -1.42 -9.43
CA SER A 138 -12.79 0.03 -9.35
C SER A 138 -11.73 0.81 -10.12
N PHE A 139 -10.54 0.23 -10.35
CA PHE A 139 -9.42 0.96 -10.96
C PHE A 139 -8.58 0.17 -11.98
N VAL A 140 -8.77 -1.15 -12.09
CA VAL A 140 -8.16 -1.99 -13.14
C VAL A 140 -9.24 -2.63 -14.01
N ARG A 141 -9.05 -2.56 -15.33
CA ARG A 141 -9.86 -3.25 -16.32
C ARG A 141 -9.44 -4.71 -16.36
N GLN A 142 -10.27 -5.60 -15.85
CA GLN A 142 -10.01 -7.03 -15.91
C GLN A 142 -10.16 -7.51 -17.36
N GLN A 143 -9.07 -7.99 -17.96
CA GLN A 143 -9.14 -8.67 -19.24
C GLN A 143 -9.83 -10.01 -18.98
N GLN A 144 -11.04 -10.21 -19.53
CA GLN A 144 -11.64 -11.53 -19.56
C GLN A 144 -10.68 -12.42 -20.35
N SER A 145 -9.94 -13.27 -19.63
CA SER A 145 -9.15 -14.32 -20.25
C SER A 145 -10.11 -15.16 -21.09
N LEU A 146 -9.94 -15.13 -22.41
CA LEU A 146 -10.48 -16.12 -23.33
C LEU A 146 -9.77 -17.45 -23.04
N MET A 147 -10.11 -18.08 -21.92
CA MET A 147 -9.77 -19.46 -21.59
C MET A 147 -10.97 -20.19 -20.98
N ASP A 148 -12.14 -20.03 -21.61
CA ASP A 148 -13.13 -21.11 -21.61
C ASP A 148 -12.78 -22.05 -22.77
N THR A 149 -11.79 -22.92 -22.56
CA THR A 149 -11.55 -24.04 -23.47
C THR A 149 -11.90 -25.35 -22.77
N ALA A 150 -13.07 -25.85 -23.13
CA ALA A 150 -13.44 -27.26 -23.27
C ALA A 150 -13.45 -28.16 -22.01
N ALA A 151 -14.64 -28.27 -21.40
CA ALA A 151 -15.19 -29.57 -20.99
C ALA A 151 -16.74 -29.50 -20.91
N ASN A 152 -17.40 -29.98 -21.97
CA ASN A 152 -18.49 -30.98 -21.96
C ASN A 152 -19.48 -30.98 -20.76
N THR A 153 -20.81 -30.99 -20.86
CA THR A 153 -21.81 -31.25 -21.92
C THR A 153 -23.22 -31.07 -21.28
N THR A 154 -24.22 -30.57 -22.05
CA THR A 154 -25.72 -30.70 -21.89
C THR A 154 -26.41 -30.07 -20.66
N THR A 155 -27.50 -29.29 -20.72
CA THR A 155 -28.55 -28.98 -21.73
C THR A 155 -29.36 -27.73 -21.27
N PRO A 156 -30.27 -27.15 -22.09
CA PRO A 156 -30.49 -25.70 -22.17
C PRO A 156 -31.81 -25.18 -21.59
N THR A 157 -31.81 -23.91 -21.15
CA THR A 157 -33.04 -23.09 -21.10
C THR A 157 -32.72 -21.62 -21.40
N SER A 158 -32.95 -21.24 -22.66
CA SER A 158 -33.40 -19.96 -23.23
C SER A 158 -32.76 -18.60 -22.87
N PRO A 159 -32.77 -17.64 -23.81
CA PRO A 159 -31.73 -16.65 -23.98
C PRO A 159 -32.07 -15.33 -23.28
N VAL A 160 -31.10 -14.75 -22.58
CA VAL A 160 -31.04 -13.31 -22.40
C VAL A 160 -29.73 -12.86 -23.05
N GLU A 161 -29.86 -12.25 -24.22
CA GLU A 161 -28.85 -11.38 -24.79
C GLU A 161 -28.50 -10.30 -23.75
N GLY A 162 -27.38 -10.48 -23.07
CA GLY A 162 -26.71 -9.46 -22.29
C GLY A 162 -25.30 -9.36 -22.84
N ALA A 163 -25.06 -8.34 -23.67
CA ALA A 163 -23.77 -8.02 -24.24
C ALA A 163 -22.63 -8.22 -23.24
N ALA A 164 -21.47 -8.68 -23.71
CA ALA A 164 -20.22 -8.63 -22.98
C ALA A 164 -20.02 -7.18 -22.47
N ALA A 165 -20.47 -6.93 -21.24
CA ALA A 165 -20.34 -5.64 -20.60
C ALA A 165 -18.86 -5.51 -20.28
N SER A 166 -18.12 -4.88 -21.18
CA SER A 166 -16.87 -4.25 -20.83
C SER A 166 -17.17 -3.38 -19.62
N PHE A 167 -16.76 -3.81 -18.42
CA PHE A 167 -16.95 -3.04 -17.20
C PHE A 167 -16.12 -1.77 -17.33
N ALA A 168 -16.75 -0.71 -17.84
CA ALA A 168 -16.12 0.57 -18.00
C ALA A 168 -15.76 1.09 -16.60
N LEU A 169 -14.48 1.48 -16.43
CA LEU A 169 -14.01 2.14 -15.22
C LEU A 169 -14.56 3.57 -15.20
N VAL A 170 -15.56 3.81 -14.35
CA VAL A 170 -16.31 5.07 -14.26
C VAL A 170 -16.27 5.60 -12.83
N LEU A 171 -16.16 6.92 -12.68
CA LEU A 171 -16.33 7.63 -11.41
C LEU A 171 -17.76 7.45 -10.88
N ARG A 172 -17.89 6.80 -9.74
CA ARG A 172 -19.16 6.56 -9.04
C ARG A 172 -19.38 7.62 -7.95
N ASN A 173 -20.56 7.58 -7.34
CA ASN A 173 -20.89 8.42 -6.21
C ASN A 173 -21.73 7.62 -5.20
N ASP A 174 -21.11 6.58 -4.68
CA ASP A 174 -21.66 5.69 -3.68
C ASP A 174 -21.36 6.24 -2.27
N GLU A 175 -22.40 6.49 -1.50
CA GLU A 175 -22.30 7.00 -0.13
C GLU A 175 -21.71 5.97 0.83
N ALA A 176 -21.78 4.67 0.50
CA ALA A 176 -21.20 3.61 1.32
C ALA A 176 -19.67 3.71 1.44
N PHE A 177 -19.00 4.38 0.48
CA PHE A 177 -17.57 4.62 0.48
C PHE A 177 -17.16 5.95 1.13
N ASP A 178 -18.12 6.78 1.59
CA ASP A 178 -17.80 8.11 2.15
C ASP A 178 -17.01 7.99 3.45
N SER A 179 -15.78 8.54 3.49
CA SER A 179 -14.95 8.53 4.71
C SER A 179 -13.90 9.64 4.68
N ASP A 180 -14.04 10.61 5.59
CA ASP A 180 -13.03 11.65 5.83
C ASP A 180 -11.81 11.11 6.60
N VAL A 181 -12.05 10.18 7.52
CA VAL A 181 -11.04 9.53 8.36
C VAL A 181 -10.07 8.75 7.48
N LEU A 182 -10.57 7.88 6.60
CA LEU A 182 -9.71 7.12 5.69
C LEU A 182 -8.96 8.00 4.70
N CYS A 183 -9.61 9.03 4.13
CA CYS A 183 -8.94 9.95 3.22
C CYS A 183 -7.72 10.62 3.88
N SER A 184 -7.86 11.05 5.13
CA SER A 184 -6.81 11.74 5.88
C SER A 184 -5.74 10.76 6.36
N ALA A 185 -6.14 9.67 7.01
CA ALA A 185 -5.23 8.70 7.61
C ALA A 185 -4.39 7.95 6.57
N LEU A 186 -4.98 7.51 5.45
CA LEU A 186 -4.22 6.84 4.39
C LEU A 186 -3.26 7.79 3.70
N TRP A 187 -3.66 9.04 3.46
CA TRP A 187 -2.77 10.04 2.88
C TRP A 187 -1.58 10.32 3.80
N GLU A 188 -1.84 10.55 5.09
CA GLU A 188 -0.80 10.82 6.07
C GLU A 188 0.15 9.63 6.24
N LYS A 189 -0.37 8.42 6.37
CA LYS A 189 0.44 7.20 6.47
C LYS A 189 1.24 6.92 5.21
N MET A 190 0.71 7.21 4.01
CA MET A 190 1.46 7.10 2.76
C MET A 190 2.64 8.07 2.71
N ILE A 191 2.43 9.34 3.08
CA ILE A 191 3.46 10.37 3.03
C ILE A 191 4.58 10.10 4.04
N HIS A 192 4.25 9.55 5.20
CA HIS A 192 5.22 9.16 6.23
C HIS A 192 5.78 7.74 6.04
N SER A 193 5.49 7.06 4.93
CA SER A 193 5.94 5.69 4.63
C SER A 193 5.53 4.65 5.70
N VAL A 194 4.41 4.89 6.39
CA VAL A 194 3.77 3.95 7.34
C VAL A 194 2.87 2.95 6.63
N ILE A 195 2.50 3.18 5.38
CA ILE A 195 1.91 2.16 4.50
C ILE A 195 2.66 2.26 3.16
N PRO A 196 2.98 1.13 2.49
CA PRO A 196 3.62 1.17 1.18
C PRO A 196 2.83 2.02 0.18
N PHE A 197 3.54 2.72 -0.70
CA PHE A 197 2.90 3.55 -1.73
C PHE A 197 1.91 2.75 -2.60
N ASP A 198 2.28 1.55 -3.04
CA ASP A 198 1.46 0.67 -3.87
C ASP A 198 0.16 0.22 -3.18
N VAL A 199 0.18 0.03 -1.86
CA VAL A 199 -1.01 -0.30 -1.07
C VAL A 199 -1.87 0.95 -0.88
N SER A 200 -1.28 2.04 -0.40
CA SER A 200 -1.99 3.29 -0.12
C SER A 200 -2.64 3.87 -1.36
N ILE A 201 -1.94 3.95 -2.50
CA ILE A 201 -2.47 4.58 -3.70
C ILE A 201 -3.67 3.81 -4.27
N ARG A 202 -3.67 2.48 -4.16
CA ARG A 202 -4.82 1.65 -4.57
C ARG A 202 -6.02 1.89 -3.66
N ALA A 203 -5.83 1.88 -2.35
CA ALA A 203 -6.91 2.19 -1.39
C ALA A 203 -7.46 3.61 -1.56
N LEU A 204 -6.57 4.61 -1.71
CA LEU A 204 -6.96 5.99 -2.00
C LEU A 204 -7.68 6.13 -3.33
N CYS A 205 -7.27 5.36 -4.36
CA CYS A 205 -7.96 5.30 -5.64
C CYS A 205 -9.39 4.79 -5.45
N VAL A 206 -9.59 3.67 -4.73
CA VAL A 206 -10.93 3.13 -4.42
C VAL A 206 -11.82 4.19 -3.77
N LEU A 207 -11.32 4.93 -2.77
CA LEU A 207 -12.08 6.01 -2.12
C LEU A 207 -12.42 7.14 -3.10
N ALA A 208 -11.45 7.59 -3.89
CA ALA A 208 -11.61 8.72 -4.81
C ALA A 208 -12.56 8.41 -5.97
N VAL A 209 -12.49 7.19 -6.53
CA VAL A 209 -13.27 6.83 -7.72
C VAL A 209 -14.69 6.41 -7.38
N ASN A 210 -14.93 5.89 -6.17
CA ASN A 210 -16.27 5.45 -5.77
C ASN A 210 -17.12 6.56 -5.14
N ASN A 211 -16.53 7.64 -4.61
CA ASN A 211 -17.26 8.72 -3.97
C ASN A 211 -16.71 10.13 -4.32
N ARG A 212 -17.58 11.05 -4.77
CA ARG A 212 -17.14 12.39 -5.18
C ARG A 212 -16.75 13.30 -4.01
N ALA A 213 -17.31 13.09 -2.82
CA ALA A 213 -16.91 13.83 -1.63
C ALA A 213 -15.48 13.46 -1.24
N ASN A 214 -15.12 12.18 -1.26
CA ASN A 214 -13.75 11.70 -1.06
C ASN A 214 -12.80 12.29 -2.10
N ALA A 215 -13.14 12.25 -3.39
CA ALA A 215 -12.31 12.86 -4.43
C ALA A 215 -12.04 14.35 -4.18
N ARG A 216 -13.03 15.10 -3.68
CA ARG A 216 -12.86 16.52 -3.30
C ARG A 216 -12.01 16.71 -2.05
N ARG A 217 -12.16 15.85 -1.04
CA ARG A 217 -11.29 15.88 0.16
C ARG A 217 -9.85 15.61 -0.25
N LEU A 218 -9.64 14.54 -1.01
CA LEU A 218 -8.32 14.14 -1.52
C LEU A 218 -7.72 15.21 -2.44
N ALA A 219 -8.51 15.90 -3.28
CA ALA A 219 -8.00 17.01 -4.08
C ALA A 219 -7.52 18.23 -3.26
N ARG A 220 -7.95 18.35 -1.99
CA ARG A 220 -7.49 19.38 -1.05
C ARG A 220 -6.31 18.91 -0.20
N LEU A 221 -6.35 17.65 0.23
CA LEU A 221 -5.33 17.03 1.08
C LEU A 221 -4.07 16.66 0.30
N SER A 222 -4.25 16.09 -0.89
CA SER A 222 -3.15 15.58 -1.71
C SER A 222 -2.49 16.67 -2.53
N SER A 223 -1.16 16.55 -2.66
CA SER A 223 -0.39 17.25 -3.68
C SER A 223 -0.18 16.30 -4.87
N PRO A 224 -0.74 16.59 -6.06
CA PRO A 224 -0.53 15.77 -7.25
C PRO A 224 0.95 15.61 -7.62
N GLU A 225 1.75 16.65 -7.39
CA GLU A 225 3.21 16.60 -7.52
C GLU A 225 3.82 15.51 -6.63
N ARG A 226 3.43 15.49 -5.36
CA ARG A 226 3.95 14.50 -4.40
C ARG A 226 3.56 13.07 -4.76
N VAL A 227 2.38 12.87 -5.32
CA VAL A 227 1.95 11.55 -5.83
C VAL A 227 2.83 11.09 -6.98
N VAL A 228 3.18 11.99 -7.91
CA VAL A 228 4.07 11.69 -9.04
C VAL A 228 5.49 11.39 -8.57
N GLU A 229 5.99 12.13 -7.57
CA GLU A 229 7.28 11.84 -6.94
C GLU A 229 7.31 10.45 -6.29
N LEU A 230 6.33 10.14 -5.44
CA LEU A 230 6.23 8.84 -4.77
C LEU A 230 6.10 7.69 -5.77
N TYR A 231 5.38 7.90 -6.88
CA TYR A 231 5.32 6.91 -7.96
C TYR A 231 6.68 6.70 -8.63
N ASN A 232 7.43 7.77 -8.92
CA ASN A 232 8.79 7.64 -9.45
C ASN A 232 9.71 6.89 -8.46
N GLU A 233 9.67 7.25 -7.17
CA GLU A 233 10.41 6.55 -6.11
C GLU A 233 10.07 5.05 -6.05
N TYR A 234 8.78 4.71 -6.19
CA TYR A 234 8.30 3.33 -6.26
C TYR A 234 8.84 2.60 -7.51
N THR A 235 8.77 3.22 -8.68
CA THR A 235 9.28 2.60 -9.91
C THR A 235 10.79 2.40 -9.89
N ASP A 236 11.55 3.35 -9.32
CA ASP A 236 13.01 3.24 -9.16
C ASP A 236 13.36 2.08 -8.22
N LYS A 237 12.61 1.91 -7.11
CA LYS A 237 12.77 0.76 -6.18
C LYS A 237 12.48 -0.57 -6.87
N ILE A 238 11.43 -0.66 -7.68
CA ILE A 238 11.12 -1.89 -8.42
C ILE A 238 12.20 -2.21 -9.44
N GLN A 239 12.68 -1.22 -10.19
CA GLN A 239 13.75 -1.45 -11.17
C GLN A 239 15.06 -1.91 -10.50
N ALA A 240 15.38 -1.38 -9.31
CA ALA A 240 16.51 -1.85 -8.52
C ALA A 240 16.31 -3.29 -8.00
N ASN A 241 15.08 -3.63 -7.56
CA ASN A 241 14.76 -4.92 -6.95
C ASN A 241 14.41 -6.02 -7.97
N GLN A 242 14.18 -5.70 -9.25
CA GLN A 242 13.99 -6.70 -10.32
C GLN A 242 15.20 -7.65 -10.49
N GLN A 243 16.33 -7.37 -9.84
CA GLN A 243 17.46 -8.30 -9.73
C GLN A 243 17.28 -9.38 -8.64
N GLN A 244 16.27 -9.30 -7.77
CA GLN A 244 16.02 -10.25 -6.67
C GLN A 244 14.54 -10.68 -6.64
N SER A 245 14.25 -11.79 -7.33
CA SER A 245 13.07 -12.69 -7.25
C SER A 245 11.67 -12.10 -7.05
N SER A 246 10.81 -12.33 -8.05
CA SER A 246 9.34 -12.17 -8.01
C SER A 246 8.69 -13.22 -7.11
N GLY A 247 8.26 -12.83 -5.90
CA GLY A 247 7.35 -13.62 -5.07
C GLY A 247 5.89 -13.51 -5.56
N PRO A 248 5.02 -14.47 -5.18
CA PRO A 248 3.61 -14.52 -5.60
C PRO A 248 2.72 -13.40 -5.02
N ASP A 249 3.14 -12.73 -3.93
CA ASP A 249 2.36 -11.67 -3.26
C ASP A 249 2.74 -10.25 -3.71
N VAL A 250 3.47 -10.11 -4.82
CA VAL A 250 3.90 -8.81 -5.33
C VAL A 250 2.82 -8.23 -6.24
N VAL A 251 2.29 -7.05 -5.86
CA VAL A 251 1.32 -6.30 -6.65
C VAL A 251 1.92 -5.97 -8.03
N PRO A 252 1.23 -6.27 -9.14
CA PRO A 252 1.76 -5.98 -10.46
C PRO A 252 1.96 -4.46 -10.65
N PRO A 253 3.12 -4.02 -11.19
CA PRO A 253 3.41 -2.59 -11.33
C PRO A 253 2.40 -1.86 -12.23
N GLU A 254 1.79 -2.56 -13.19
CA GLU A 254 0.73 -2.04 -14.03
C GLU A 254 -0.56 -1.71 -13.27
N GLU A 255 -0.90 -2.45 -12.20
CA GLU A 255 -2.05 -2.15 -11.37
C GLU A 255 -1.82 -0.89 -10.55
N VAL A 256 -0.60 -0.72 -10.03
CA VAL A 256 -0.20 0.47 -9.29
C VAL A 256 -0.19 1.69 -10.20
N ALA A 257 0.33 1.56 -11.42
CA ALA A 257 0.26 2.62 -12.43
C ALA A 257 -1.20 2.97 -12.78
N ALA A 258 -2.05 1.97 -13.00
CA ALA A 258 -3.47 2.18 -13.32
C ALA A 258 -4.22 2.89 -12.18
N ALA A 259 -4.01 2.46 -10.94
CA ALA A 259 -4.57 3.08 -9.75
C ALA A 259 -4.10 4.53 -9.59
N THR A 260 -2.81 4.78 -9.77
CA THR A 260 -2.21 6.12 -9.66
C THR A 260 -2.81 7.07 -10.69
N LEU A 261 -2.89 6.64 -11.95
CA LEU A 261 -3.46 7.44 -13.03
C LEU A 261 -4.96 7.73 -12.82
N PHE A 262 -5.73 6.73 -12.37
CA PHE A 262 -7.16 6.94 -12.17
C PHE A 262 -7.45 7.77 -10.91
N PHE A 263 -6.62 7.66 -9.87
CA PHE A 263 -6.63 8.54 -8.71
C PHE A 263 -6.35 10.00 -9.12
N LEU A 264 -5.27 10.24 -9.89
CA LEU A 264 -4.94 11.58 -10.39
C LEU A 264 -6.08 12.13 -11.25
N ARG A 265 -6.72 11.28 -12.07
CA ARG A 265 -7.91 11.66 -12.84
C ARG A 265 -9.07 12.10 -11.96
N ALA A 266 -9.39 11.34 -10.91
CA ALA A 266 -10.44 11.68 -9.96
C ALA A 266 -10.16 13.01 -9.24
N VAL A 267 -8.90 13.22 -8.81
CA VAL A 267 -8.44 14.46 -8.18
C VAL A 267 -8.50 15.65 -9.14
N ASN A 268 -8.15 15.46 -10.42
CA ASN A 268 -8.29 16.49 -11.46
C ASN A 268 -9.74 16.94 -11.58
N ASP A 269 -10.66 15.98 -11.75
CA ASP A 269 -12.09 16.26 -11.92
C ASP A 269 -12.68 16.97 -10.69
N ALA A 270 -12.29 16.55 -9.50
CA ALA A 270 -12.72 17.19 -8.27
C ALA A 270 -12.15 18.61 -8.10
N SER A 271 -11.01 18.91 -8.74
CA SER A 271 -10.37 20.23 -8.72
C SER A 271 -10.95 21.22 -9.74
N ILE A 272 -11.75 20.76 -10.71
CA ILE A 272 -12.40 21.65 -11.68
C ILE A 272 -13.49 22.44 -10.96
N GLN A 273 -13.24 23.74 -10.74
CA GLN A 273 -14.25 24.63 -10.19
C GLN A 273 -15.31 24.92 -11.27
N LYS A 274 -16.42 24.17 -11.26
CA LYS A 274 -17.61 24.56 -12.01
C LYS A 274 -18.28 25.73 -11.28
N ARG A 275 -18.05 26.97 -11.72
CA ARG A 275 -18.86 28.10 -11.26
C ARG A 275 -20.30 27.90 -11.72
N TRP A 276 -21.22 27.96 -10.76
CA TRP A 276 -22.65 27.82 -11.02
C TRP A 276 -23.25 29.05 -11.76
N ILE A 277 -22.51 30.17 -11.80
CA ILE A 277 -22.93 31.42 -12.47
C ILE A 277 -21.94 31.75 -13.60
N PRO A 278 -22.37 31.73 -14.87
CA PRO A 278 -21.54 32.14 -16.01
C PRO A 278 -21.48 33.67 -16.08
N LEU A 279 -20.49 34.27 -15.41
CA LEU A 279 -20.20 35.69 -15.59
C LEU A 279 -19.35 35.89 -16.86
N PRO A 280 -19.80 36.71 -17.84
CA PRO A 280 -19.01 37.01 -19.02
C PRO A 280 -17.71 37.73 -18.63
N GLY A 281 -16.57 37.18 -19.05
CA GLY A 281 -15.23 37.76 -18.83
C GLY A 281 -14.42 37.18 -17.67
N ALA A 282 -14.96 36.24 -16.89
CA ALA A 282 -14.17 35.54 -15.86
C ALA A 282 -13.42 34.34 -16.46
N LEU A 283 -12.12 34.23 -16.18
CA LEU A 283 -11.27 33.09 -16.55
C LEU A 283 -11.90 31.80 -16.01
N SER A 284 -12.44 30.96 -16.90
CA SER A 284 -12.85 29.59 -16.56
C SER A 284 -11.62 28.84 -16.04
N THR A 285 -11.77 28.13 -14.93
CA THR A 285 -10.70 27.22 -14.48
C THR A 285 -10.46 26.21 -15.60
N ASP A 286 -9.19 26.06 -15.95
CA ASP A 286 -8.73 25.15 -16.98
C ASP A 286 -9.30 23.73 -16.74
N LEU A 287 -9.61 22.99 -17.81
CA LEU A 287 -10.14 21.62 -17.72
C LEU A 287 -9.12 20.63 -17.09
N TYR A 288 -7.86 21.05 -17.01
CA TYR A 288 -6.76 20.27 -16.47
C TYR A 288 -5.98 21.06 -15.42
N PRO A 289 -6.57 21.34 -14.24
CA PRO A 289 -5.90 22.05 -13.15
C PRO A 289 -4.63 21.34 -12.67
N LEU A 290 -4.53 20.01 -12.89
CA LEU A 290 -3.31 19.25 -12.63
C LEU A 290 -2.08 19.77 -13.37
N ALA A 291 -2.23 20.28 -14.59
CA ALA A 291 -1.11 20.73 -15.42
C ALA A 291 -0.28 21.85 -14.76
N TRP A 292 -0.92 22.62 -13.86
CA TRP A 292 -0.30 23.72 -13.12
C TRP A 292 0.29 23.27 -11.78
N LYS A 293 0.00 22.05 -11.35
CA LYS A 293 0.36 21.50 -10.04
C LYS A 293 1.42 20.42 -10.11
N VAL A 294 1.95 20.11 -11.30
CA VAL A 294 2.95 19.05 -11.47
C VAL A 294 4.11 19.59 -12.28
N GLN A 295 5.34 19.29 -11.83
CA GLN A 295 6.55 19.61 -12.57
C GLN A 295 6.68 18.76 -13.84
N ARG A 296 7.32 19.35 -14.85
CA ARG A 296 7.51 18.73 -16.16
C ARG A 296 8.31 17.43 -16.07
N GLU A 297 9.50 17.47 -15.47
CA GLU A 297 10.43 16.34 -15.46
C GLU A 297 9.86 15.12 -14.72
N PRO A 298 9.33 15.23 -13.48
CA PRO A 298 8.78 14.07 -12.76
C PRO A 298 7.59 13.44 -13.49
N TRP A 299 6.72 14.25 -14.09
CA TRP A 299 5.59 13.75 -14.86
C TRP A 299 6.05 13.01 -16.11
N CYS A 300 6.93 13.61 -16.91
CA CYS A 300 7.39 13.01 -18.15
C CYS A 300 8.19 11.72 -17.90
N ARG A 301 8.91 11.63 -16.79
CA ARG A 301 9.56 10.39 -16.35
C ARG A 301 8.55 9.30 -15.96
N ALA A 302 7.52 9.66 -15.20
CA ALA A 302 6.50 8.72 -14.73
C ALA A 302 5.55 8.23 -15.82
N PHE A 303 5.00 9.15 -16.62
CA PHE A 303 3.85 8.92 -17.51
C PHE A 303 4.08 9.40 -18.94
N GLY A 304 5.28 9.87 -19.28
CA GLY A 304 5.60 10.34 -20.63
C GLY A 304 5.47 9.23 -21.68
N ASN A 305 5.69 7.97 -21.31
CA ASN A 305 5.53 6.82 -22.20
C ASN A 305 4.84 5.67 -21.48
N LEU A 306 3.50 5.61 -21.55
CA LEU A 306 2.76 4.50 -20.99
C LEU A 306 3.02 3.23 -21.79
N THR A 307 3.27 2.11 -21.11
CA THR A 307 3.34 0.80 -21.77
C THR A 307 1.94 0.36 -22.20
N PRO A 308 1.82 -0.47 -23.25
CA PRO A 308 0.53 -1.01 -23.66
C PRO A 308 -0.20 -1.72 -22.52
N THR A 309 0.52 -2.40 -21.63
CA THR A 309 -0.04 -3.08 -20.44
C THR A 309 -0.76 -2.10 -19.51
N VAL A 310 -0.14 -0.96 -19.19
CA VAL A 310 -0.76 0.09 -18.35
C VAL A 310 -1.95 0.73 -19.06
N THR A 311 -1.82 1.03 -20.36
CA THR A 311 -2.91 1.60 -21.16
C THR A 311 -4.14 0.68 -21.21
N HIS A 312 -3.93 -0.64 -21.29
CA HIS A 312 -5.01 -1.62 -21.27
C HIS A 312 -5.61 -1.86 -19.88
N ALA A 313 -4.80 -1.74 -18.83
CA ALA A 313 -5.23 -1.93 -17.45
C ALA A 313 -6.03 -0.74 -16.90
N THR A 314 -5.75 0.49 -17.32
CA THR A 314 -6.35 1.71 -16.73
C THR A 314 -7.64 2.17 -17.43
N SER A 315 -8.28 3.22 -16.88
CA SER A 315 -9.46 3.87 -17.47
C SER A 315 -9.09 4.68 -18.71
N GLU A 316 -9.91 4.63 -19.76
CA GLU A 316 -9.77 5.49 -20.96
C GLU A 316 -9.72 6.98 -20.60
N MET A 317 -10.46 7.39 -19.56
CA MET A 317 -10.43 8.78 -19.08
C MET A 317 -9.09 9.14 -18.44
N ALA A 318 -8.42 8.16 -17.82
CA ALA A 318 -7.08 8.36 -17.26
C ALA A 318 -6.01 8.40 -18.36
N VAL A 319 -6.15 7.57 -19.41
CA VAL A 319 -5.30 7.67 -20.61
C VAL A 319 -5.41 9.03 -21.28
N MET A 320 -6.64 9.53 -21.50
CA MET A 320 -6.85 10.86 -22.07
C MET A 320 -6.22 11.98 -21.23
N LEU A 321 -6.29 11.89 -19.90
CA LEU A 321 -5.61 12.84 -19.03
C LEU A 321 -4.10 12.81 -19.29
N VAL A 322 -3.50 11.62 -19.43
CA VAL A 322 -2.08 11.48 -19.69
C VAL A 322 -1.67 12.08 -21.02
N ASP A 323 -2.43 11.82 -22.08
CA ASP A 323 -2.15 12.38 -23.41
C ASP A 323 -2.15 13.91 -23.38
N VAL A 324 -3.15 14.52 -22.76
CA VAL A 324 -3.25 15.98 -22.63
C VAL A 324 -2.12 16.55 -21.79
N MET A 325 -1.79 15.91 -20.67
CA MET A 325 -0.68 16.35 -19.81
C MET A 325 0.66 16.22 -20.53
N ASN A 326 0.89 15.14 -21.27
CA ASN A 326 2.12 14.90 -22.03
C ASN A 326 2.32 15.92 -23.15
N GLU A 327 1.23 16.36 -23.80
CA GLU A 327 1.25 17.45 -24.77
C GLU A 327 1.59 18.78 -24.10
N ARG A 328 0.88 19.15 -23.02
CA ARG A 328 1.07 20.41 -22.31
C ARG A 328 2.44 20.55 -21.68
N LEU A 329 2.96 19.47 -21.10
CA LEU A 329 4.28 19.40 -20.49
C LEU A 329 5.38 19.08 -21.52
N ARG A 330 5.03 18.93 -22.81
CA ARG A 330 5.97 18.69 -23.91
C ARG A 330 6.94 17.53 -23.61
N CYS A 331 6.41 16.40 -23.16
CA CYS A 331 7.22 15.25 -22.77
C CYS A 331 7.95 14.60 -23.95
N VAL A 332 7.49 14.80 -25.19
CA VAL A 332 8.18 14.34 -26.40
C VAL A 332 9.46 15.14 -26.63
N GLU A 333 9.45 16.46 -26.39
CA GLU A 333 10.63 17.31 -26.55
C GLU A 333 11.71 16.99 -25.52
N LEU A 334 11.30 16.70 -24.28
CA LEU A 334 12.22 16.34 -23.20
C LEU A 334 12.97 15.04 -23.52
N ARG A 335 12.28 14.04 -24.04
CA ARG A 335 12.87 12.77 -24.51
C ARG A 335 13.83 12.95 -25.70
N LYS A 336 13.53 13.88 -26.61
CA LYS A 336 14.43 14.22 -27.72
C LYS A 336 15.71 14.89 -27.23
N ALA A 337 15.63 15.72 -26.18
CA ALA A 337 16.80 16.35 -25.60
C ALA A 337 17.73 15.34 -24.90
N GLU A 338 17.19 14.29 -24.27
CA GLU A 338 17.97 13.21 -23.64
C GLU A 338 18.64 12.27 -24.65
N THR A 339 18.11 12.15 -25.87
CA THR A 339 18.60 11.24 -26.91
C THR A 339 19.60 11.88 -27.87
N VAL A 340 19.85 13.20 -27.79
CA VAL A 340 20.97 13.84 -28.49
C VAL A 340 22.20 13.74 -27.59
N PRO A 341 23.18 12.87 -27.89
CA PRO A 341 24.40 12.82 -27.10
C PRO A 341 25.18 14.11 -27.33
N SER A 342 25.85 14.56 -26.28
CA SER A 342 26.88 15.61 -26.27
C SER A 342 28.00 15.33 -27.29
N GLN A 343 27.72 15.52 -28.58
CA GLN A 343 28.70 15.41 -29.67
C GLN A 343 29.25 16.76 -30.12
N SER A 344 28.96 17.84 -29.42
CA SER A 344 29.53 19.15 -29.71
C SER A 344 30.11 19.76 -28.44
N LEU A 345 31.36 19.42 -28.13
CA LEU A 345 32.31 20.28 -27.40
C LEU A 345 33.70 19.60 -27.34
N ILE A 346 34.20 19.13 -28.48
CA ILE A 346 35.65 19.05 -28.76
C ILE A 346 35.83 19.42 -30.23
N SER A 347 36.10 20.69 -30.50
CA SER A 347 36.78 21.13 -31.72
C SER A 347 37.64 22.34 -31.40
#